data_AF-A0A218WHT3-F1
#
_entry.id   AF-A0A218WHT3-F1
#
_cell.length_a   1.000
_cell.length_b   1.000
_cell.length_c   1.000
_cell.angle_alpha   90.00
_cell.angle_beta   90.00
_cell.angle_gamma   90.00
#
_symmetry.space_group_name_H-M   'P 1'
#
loop_
_entity.id
_entity.type
_entity.pdbx_description
1 polymer ?
#
loop_
_entity_poly.entity_id
_entity_poly.type
_entity_poly.pdbx_seq_one_letter_code
_entity_poly.pdbx_strand_id
1 'polypeptide(L)'
;MTGNYLSHPDNTYDPNAIPVIQDINYCDMVAENAMMAGRLKGGPMDTFAGICISNVTIRLTEKSKKLQWNCTDVTGITGSMAPRPCDLLPNQGTEKPITCE
;
A
#
# COMPACT_ATOMS: atom_id res chain seq x y z
N MET A 1 -3.78 1.90 -3.90
CA MET A 1 -4.57 2.93 -3.23
C MET A 1 -3.94 4.30 -3.43
N THR A 2 -4.74 5.33 -3.72
CA THR A 2 -4.27 6.74 -3.79
C THR A 2 -5.27 7.65 -3.08
N GLY A 3 -4.82 8.62 -2.29
CA GLY A 3 -5.70 9.56 -1.57
C GLY A 3 -6.05 10.80 -2.40
N ASN A 4 -5.23 11.12 -3.39
CA ASN A 4 -5.32 12.35 -4.17
C ASN A 4 -6.41 12.32 -5.28
N TYR A 5 -7.67 12.22 -4.88
CA TYR A 5 -8.81 12.43 -5.76
C TYR A 5 -9.32 13.86 -5.54
N LEU A 6 -8.91 14.78 -6.41
CA LEU A 6 -9.24 16.21 -6.35
C LEU A 6 -10.69 16.50 -6.79
N SER A 7 -11.65 15.66 -6.38
CA SER A 7 -13.02 15.70 -6.87
C SER A 7 -14.00 15.56 -5.72
N HIS A 8 -14.94 16.49 -5.64
CA HIS A 8 -16.06 16.45 -4.72
C HIS A 8 -17.36 16.66 -5.52
N PRO A 9 -18.47 15.98 -5.20
CA PRO A 9 -19.74 16.12 -5.92
C PRO A 9 -20.34 17.54 -5.88
N ASP A 10 -19.91 18.36 -4.93
CA ASP A 10 -20.35 19.74 -4.72
C ASP A 10 -19.23 20.64 -4.19
N ASN A 11 -19.50 21.96 -4.12
CA ASN A 11 -18.58 22.98 -3.62
C ASN A 11 -18.79 23.33 -2.13
N THR A 12 -19.62 22.58 -1.40
CA THR A 12 -19.96 22.83 0.01
C THR A 12 -19.16 21.99 0.99
N TYR A 13 -18.24 21.16 0.49
CA TYR A 13 -17.33 20.39 1.33
C TYR A 13 -16.37 21.28 2.11
N ASP A 14 -15.94 20.79 3.27
CA ASP A 14 -14.85 21.39 4.02
C ASP A 14 -13.51 20.89 3.46
N PRO A 15 -12.68 21.76 2.85
CA PRO A 15 -11.38 21.38 2.33
C PRO A 15 -10.37 20.98 3.41
N ASN A 16 -10.67 21.26 4.68
CA ASN A 16 -9.84 20.88 5.82
C ASN A 16 -10.29 19.59 6.50
N ALA A 17 -11.38 18.96 6.03
CA ALA A 17 -11.83 17.67 6.52
C ALA A 17 -10.94 16.54 5.97
N ILE A 18 -9.74 16.43 6.53
CA ILE A 18 -8.76 15.41 6.13
C ILE A 18 -9.10 14.08 6.80
N PRO A 19 -9.26 12.98 6.03
CA PRO A 19 -9.60 11.68 6.60
C PRO A 19 -8.42 11.06 7.34
N VAL A 20 -8.72 10.33 8.42
CA VAL A 20 -7.75 9.43 9.07
C VAL A 20 -7.83 8.08 8.37
N ILE A 21 -6.70 7.64 7.81
CA ILE A 21 -6.60 6.40 7.02
C ILE A 21 -5.52 5.53 7.67
N GLN A 22 -5.95 4.56 8.47
CA GLN A 22 -5.09 3.70 9.27
C GLN A 22 -5.57 2.25 9.29
N ASP A 23 -4.75 1.36 9.83
CA ASP A 23 -5.05 -0.05 10.10
C ASP A 23 -5.51 -0.80 8.83
N ILE A 24 -4.65 -0.77 7.81
CA ILE A 24 -4.93 -1.33 6.48
C ILE A 24 -4.21 -2.66 6.31
N ASN A 25 -4.98 -3.75 6.22
CA ASN A 25 -4.44 -5.10 6.16
C ASN A 25 -4.63 -5.72 4.78
N TYR A 26 -3.53 -6.20 4.19
CA TYR A 26 -3.51 -7.04 3.00
C TYR A 26 -2.89 -8.39 3.36
N CYS A 27 -3.73 -9.42 3.49
CA CYS A 27 -3.29 -10.76 3.91
C CYS A 27 -3.65 -11.82 2.88
N ASP A 28 -2.79 -12.83 2.76
CA ASP A 28 -3.10 -14.10 2.07
C ASP A 28 -3.62 -13.91 0.64
N MET A 29 -2.96 -13.02 -0.10
CA MET A 29 -3.40 -12.66 -1.46
C MET A 29 -2.42 -13.15 -2.53
N VAL A 30 -2.98 -13.59 -3.65
CA VAL A 30 -2.22 -13.87 -4.87
C VAL A 30 -2.76 -13.02 -6.00
N ALA A 31 -1.87 -12.28 -6.66
CA ALA A 31 -2.17 -11.56 -7.89
C ALA A 31 -1.38 -12.16 -9.04
N GLU A 32 -2.05 -12.41 -10.16
CA GLU A 32 -1.47 -13.00 -11.36
C GLU A 32 -1.46 -12.00 -12.51
N ASN A 33 -0.46 -12.10 -13.39
CA ASN A 33 -0.34 -11.26 -14.58
C ASN A 33 -0.41 -9.74 -14.29
N ALA A 34 0.23 -9.30 -13.20
CA ALA A 34 0.24 -7.92 -12.78
C ALA A 34 1.30 -7.08 -13.54
N MET A 35 0.91 -5.89 -14.02
CA MET A 35 1.84 -4.95 -14.65
C MET A 35 2.70 -4.18 -13.63
N MET A 36 2.27 -4.12 -12.37
CA MET A 36 2.93 -3.46 -11.24
C MET A 36 2.49 -4.18 -9.96
N ALA A 37 3.39 -4.34 -9.00
CA ALA A 37 3.06 -4.97 -7.72
C ALA A 37 2.10 -4.12 -6.87
N GLY A 38 2.35 -2.82 -6.74
CA GLY A 38 1.43 -1.95 -6.06
C GLY A 38 1.75 -0.46 -6.16
N ARG A 39 0.71 0.35 -5.99
CA ARG A 39 0.82 1.80 -5.86
C ARG A 39 0.08 2.23 -4.60
N LEU A 40 0.81 2.77 -3.63
CA LEU A 40 0.33 3.23 -2.34
C LEU A 40 0.76 4.68 -2.19
N LYS A 41 -0.18 5.60 -2.41
CA LYS A 41 0.10 7.04 -2.41
C LYS A 41 -0.87 7.77 -1.49
N GLY A 42 -0.43 8.05 -0.27
CA GLY A 42 -1.09 9.03 0.59
C GLY A 42 -0.71 10.45 0.18
N GLY A 43 -0.91 11.37 1.10
CA GLY A 43 -0.35 12.72 1.07
C GLY A 43 0.16 13.16 2.44
N PRO A 44 0.78 14.36 2.52
CA PRO A 44 1.40 14.84 3.74
C PRO A 44 0.42 15.05 4.91
N MET A 45 -0.87 15.31 4.62
CA MET A 45 -1.91 15.48 5.63
C MET A 45 -2.78 14.23 5.80
N ASP A 46 -2.85 13.37 4.79
CA ASP A 46 -3.63 12.13 4.70
C ASP A 46 -2.71 10.92 4.50
N THR A 47 -1.67 10.83 5.31
CA THR A 47 -0.71 9.71 5.28
C THR A 47 -1.44 8.40 5.57
N PHE A 48 -1.18 7.36 4.78
CA PHE A 48 -1.73 6.04 5.06
C PHE A 48 -0.87 5.36 6.11
N ALA A 49 -1.43 5.17 7.30
CA ALA A 49 -0.73 4.61 8.45
C ALA A 49 -1.16 3.16 8.73
N GLY A 50 -0.36 2.45 9.52
CA GLY A 50 -0.71 1.09 9.97
C GLY A 50 -0.91 0.10 8.82
N ILE A 51 -0.21 0.26 7.69
CA ILE A 51 -0.29 -0.72 6.61
C ILE A 51 0.39 -2.01 7.05
N CYS A 52 -0.31 -3.13 7.00
CA CYS A 52 0.26 -4.44 7.22
C CYS A 52 0.02 -5.33 5.99
N ILE A 53 1.10 -5.88 5.43
CA ILE A 53 1.02 -6.77 4.25
C ILE A 53 1.68 -8.10 4.61
N SER A 54 0.91 -9.19 4.66
CA SER A 54 1.40 -10.52 5.04
C SER A 54 0.94 -11.61 4.08
N ASN A 55 1.81 -12.58 3.81
CA ASN A 55 1.58 -13.70 2.90
C ASN A 55 1.03 -13.27 1.51
N VAL A 56 1.72 -12.35 0.85
CA VAL A 56 1.28 -11.76 -0.43
C VAL A 56 2.20 -12.16 -1.58
N THR A 57 1.66 -12.79 -2.62
CA THR A 57 2.41 -13.12 -3.84
C THR A 57 1.84 -12.39 -5.05
N ILE A 58 2.67 -11.64 -5.75
CA ILE A 58 2.28 -10.91 -6.96
C ILE A 58 3.16 -11.36 -8.12
N ARG A 59 2.57 -12.09 -9.06
CA ARG A 59 3.24 -12.55 -10.27
C ARG A 59 3.11 -11.50 -11.36
N LEU A 60 4.26 -11.05 -11.82
CA LEU A 60 4.37 -9.97 -12.79
C LEU A 60 4.32 -10.51 -14.22
N THR A 61 3.83 -9.67 -15.13
CA THR A 61 3.91 -9.96 -16.57
C THR A 61 5.35 -9.82 -17.07
N GLU A 62 5.66 -10.44 -18.21
CA GLU A 62 6.96 -10.26 -18.88
C GLU A 62 7.26 -8.79 -19.24
N LYS A 63 6.21 -8.01 -19.54
CA LYS A 63 6.30 -6.59 -19.89
C LYS A 63 5.92 -5.66 -18.73
N SER A 64 6.15 -6.11 -17.50
CA SER A 64 5.82 -5.33 -16.30
C SER A 64 6.64 -4.03 -16.20
N LYS A 65 6.13 -3.08 -15.41
CA LYS A 65 6.77 -1.78 -15.20
C LYS A 65 8.07 -1.94 -14.38
N LYS A 66 9.10 -1.13 -14.63
CA LYS A 66 10.34 -1.19 -13.85
C LYS A 66 10.11 -0.93 -12.35
N LEU A 67 9.28 0.07 -12.04
CA LEU A 67 8.89 0.37 -10.66
C LEU A 67 7.70 -0.51 -10.26
N GLN A 68 7.94 -1.43 -9.34
CA GLN A 68 6.92 -2.40 -8.90
C GLN A 68 6.10 -1.89 -7.71
N TRP A 69 6.75 -1.25 -6.76
CA TRP A 69 6.08 -0.61 -5.63
C TRP A 69 6.32 0.89 -5.71
N ASN A 70 5.25 1.65 -5.92
CA ASN A 70 5.29 3.10 -5.89
C ASN A 70 4.64 3.56 -4.59
N CYS A 71 5.48 3.90 -3.61
CA CYS A 71 5.07 4.30 -2.27
C CYS A 71 5.37 5.77 -2.02
N THR A 72 4.41 6.49 -1.45
CA THR A 72 4.57 7.89 -1.02
C THR A 72 3.63 8.13 0.15
N ASP A 73 4.12 8.77 1.21
CA ASP A 73 3.32 9.12 2.39
C ASP A 73 2.54 7.92 2.95
N VAL A 74 3.28 6.83 3.19
CA VAL A 74 2.77 5.59 3.79
C VAL A 74 3.69 5.10 4.89
N THR A 75 3.13 4.45 5.90
CA THR A 75 3.88 3.80 6.98
C THR A 75 3.26 2.45 7.34
N GLY A 76 4.09 1.49 7.73
CA GLY A 76 3.63 0.14 7.99
C GLY A 76 4.74 -0.90 7.99
N ILE A 77 4.33 -2.16 7.96
CA ILE A 77 5.22 -3.33 8.00
C ILE A 77 4.79 -4.36 6.96
N THR A 78 5.75 -5.16 6.51
CA THR A 78 5.49 -6.30 5.62
C THR A 78 6.08 -7.59 6.17
N GLY A 79 5.47 -8.70 5.77
CA GLY A 79 5.84 -10.06 6.16
C GLY A 79 6.30 -10.86 4.94
N SER A 80 5.97 -12.16 4.93
CA SER A 80 6.22 -13.03 3.78
C SER A 80 5.53 -12.47 2.54
N MET A 81 6.30 -11.93 1.59
CA MET A 81 5.74 -11.43 0.34
C MET A 81 6.72 -11.43 -0.82
N ALA A 82 6.20 -11.46 -2.04
CA ALA A 82 6.97 -11.30 -3.27
C ALA A 82 6.16 -10.49 -4.31
N PRO A 83 6.74 -9.50 -5.01
CA PRO A 83 8.13 -9.03 -4.94
C PRO A 83 8.38 -8.08 -3.77
N ARG A 84 9.66 -7.81 -3.46
CA ARG A 84 10.10 -6.95 -2.34
C ARG A 84 9.36 -5.60 -2.35
N PRO A 85 8.80 -5.16 -1.20
CA PRO A 85 8.10 -3.88 -1.06
C PRO A 85 9.06 -2.69 -1.09
N CYS A 86 8.49 -1.49 -1.06
CA CYS A 86 9.24 -0.24 -0.89
C CYS A 86 9.81 -0.11 0.53
N ASP A 87 10.85 0.72 0.69
CA ASP A 87 11.55 0.87 1.98
C ASP A 87 10.70 1.53 3.09
N LEU A 88 9.60 2.21 2.71
CA LEU A 88 8.60 2.73 3.66
C LEU A 88 7.77 1.62 4.33
N LEU A 89 7.81 0.40 3.81
CA LEU A 89 7.12 -0.77 4.32
C LEU A 89 8.15 -1.89 4.57
N PRO A 90 9.04 -1.72 5.56
CA PRO A 90 10.11 -2.67 5.83
C PRO A 90 9.57 -4.06 6.12
N ASN A 91 10.31 -5.07 5.66
CA ASN A 91 10.01 -6.46 5.97
C ASN A 91 10.54 -6.78 7.37
N GLN A 92 9.68 -7.32 8.24
CA GLN A 92 10.03 -7.65 9.63
C GLN A 92 10.79 -8.99 9.77
N GLY A 93 11.17 -9.62 8.66
CA GLY A 93 11.97 -10.84 8.62
C GLY A 93 11.12 -12.11 8.67
N THR A 94 11.72 -13.23 8.28
CA THR A 94 11.10 -14.58 8.27
C THR A 94 11.08 -15.25 9.64
N GLU A 95 11.67 -14.63 10.67
CA GLU A 95 11.83 -15.24 12.00
C GLU A 95 10.53 -15.25 12.81
N LYS A 96 9.57 -14.38 12.46
CA LYS A 96 8.20 -14.43 13.00
C LYS A 96 7.20 -14.13 11.88
N PRO A 97 6.23 -15.03 11.60
CA PRO A 97 5.13 -14.68 10.73
C PRO A 97 4.40 -13.49 11.35
N ILE A 98 4.32 -12.37 10.62
CA ILE A 98 3.51 -11.26 11.08
C ILE A 98 2.04 -11.62 10.83
N THR A 99 1.22 -11.40 11.85
CA THR A 99 -0.23 -11.39 11.74
C THR A 99 -0.64 -9.94 11.64
N CYS A 100 -1.32 -9.59 10.55
CA CYS A 100 -2.00 -8.31 10.48
C CYS A 100 -3.33 -8.47 11.23
N GLU A 101 -3.55 -7.63 12.24
CA GLU A 101 -4.75 -7.61 13.08
C GLU A 101 -5.65 -6.43 12.73
#